data_AF-A0A3L8GPW0-F1
#
_entry.id   AF-A0A3L8GPW0-F1
#
_cell.length_a   1.000
_cell.length_b   1.000
_cell.length_c   1.000
_cell.angle_alpha   90.00
_cell.angle_beta   90.00
_cell.angle_gamma   90.00
#
_symmetry.space_group_name_H-M   'P 1'
#
loop_
_entity.id
_entity.type
_entity.pdbx_description
1 polymer ?
#
loop_
_entity_poly.entity_id
_entity_poly.type
_entity_poly.pdbx_seq_one_letter_code
_entity_poly.pdbx_strand_id
1 'polypeptide(L)'
;MKKTAAYLTGVLVVVLVLVGLFSFYQVGKQDSNAGKKQRSVAYIDSKASQSQAKPSGAKTMDQISAEEGISAEQIVVKITDQGYVTSHGDHFHFYNGKVPYDAIVSEELLMTDPNYQLTPSDVISEMSEAAIIKVDDSYAVYVFPDSSRKNIRTKDEIAQEVAKANK
;
A
#
# COMPACT_ATOMS: atom_id res chain seq x y z
N MET A 1 37.76 -10.06 -64.37
CA MET A 1 37.71 -10.81 -63.09
C MET A 1 36.29 -11.33 -62.88
N LYS A 2 36.20 -12.62 -62.54
CA LYS A 2 35.15 -13.44 -61.89
C LYS A 2 33.68 -12.93 -61.73
N LYS A 3 32.79 -13.81 -62.23
CA LYS A 3 31.35 -14.14 -62.00
C LYS A 3 30.68 -13.64 -60.70
N THR A 4 29.36 -13.36 -60.74
CA THR A 4 28.23 -14.13 -60.11
C THR A 4 26.88 -13.35 -60.14
N ALA A 5 25.80 -13.95 -60.68
CA ALA A 5 24.56 -14.42 -60.01
C ALA A 5 23.52 -13.31 -59.70
N ALA A 6 22.41 -13.22 -60.44
CA ALA A 6 21.12 -13.92 -60.27
C ALA A 6 20.27 -13.39 -59.10
N TYR A 7 19.16 -12.70 -59.41
CA TYR A 7 18.04 -12.50 -58.49
C TYR A 7 16.73 -12.83 -59.21
N LEU A 8 16.35 -14.10 -59.09
CA LEU A 8 14.99 -14.58 -59.27
C LEU A 8 14.44 -14.95 -57.88
N THR A 9 13.13 -14.79 -57.73
CA THR A 9 12.24 -15.43 -56.75
C THR A 9 12.33 -14.98 -55.28
N GLY A 10 11.16 -14.60 -54.74
CA GLY A 10 10.98 -14.44 -53.30
C GLY A 10 9.77 -13.62 -52.87
N VAL A 11 8.58 -13.91 -53.40
CA VAL A 11 7.31 -13.52 -52.75
C VAL A 11 7.27 -14.16 -51.36
N LEU A 12 6.57 -13.50 -50.40
CA LEU A 12 5.96 -14.06 -49.19
C LEU A 12 6.54 -13.66 -47.82
N VAL A 13 6.63 -12.37 -47.45
CA VAL A 13 6.62 -11.99 -46.00
C VAL A 13 6.04 -10.57 -45.74
N VAL A 14 4.85 -10.24 -46.26
CA VAL A 14 4.24 -8.91 -46.00
C VAL A 14 2.97 -8.97 -45.10
N VAL A 15 2.50 -10.16 -44.72
CA VAL A 15 1.24 -10.28 -43.95
C VAL A 15 1.43 -10.57 -42.45
N LEU A 16 2.65 -10.89 -41.99
CA LEU A 16 2.90 -11.20 -40.56
C LEU A 16 3.34 -9.99 -39.70
N VAL A 17 3.36 -8.77 -40.24
CA VAL A 17 3.73 -7.57 -39.46
C VAL A 17 2.51 -6.88 -38.82
N LEU A 18 1.28 -7.26 -39.17
CA LEU A 18 0.07 -6.53 -38.74
C LEU A 18 -0.75 -7.19 -37.61
N VAL A 19 -0.28 -8.29 -37.02
CA VAL A 19 -0.93 -8.93 -35.84
C VAL A 19 -0.08 -8.82 -34.56
N GLY A 20 1.09 -8.15 -34.63
CA GLY A 20 1.96 -7.93 -33.47
C GLY A 20 1.58 -6.74 -32.58
N LEU A 21 0.55 -5.97 -32.92
CA LEU A 21 0.21 -4.69 -32.24
C LEU A 21 -0.86 -4.80 -31.13
N PHE A 22 -1.12 -6.00 -30.61
CA PHE A 22 -1.99 -6.19 -29.44
C PHE A 22 -1.33 -7.03 -28.34
N SER A 23 -0.04 -6.80 -28.07
CA SER A 23 0.64 -7.36 -26.91
C SER A 23 0.87 -6.29 -25.85
N PHE A 24 -0.04 -6.27 -24.87
CA PHE A 24 0.19 -5.92 -23.46
C PHE A 24 1.08 -4.69 -23.16
N TYR A 25 0.56 -3.49 -23.41
CA TYR A 25 0.97 -2.35 -22.59
C TYR A 25 0.21 -2.39 -21.27
N GLN A 26 0.82 -3.05 -20.29
CA GLN A 26 0.94 -2.68 -18.87
C GLN A 26 1.22 -3.94 -18.03
N VAL A 27 2.40 -4.53 -18.23
CA VAL A 27 3.08 -5.27 -17.16
C VAL A 27 4.22 -4.39 -16.67
N GLY A 28 3.97 -3.76 -15.53
CA GLY A 28 4.91 -3.08 -14.66
C GLY A 28 4.10 -2.83 -13.39
N LYS A 29 4.32 -3.55 -12.31
CA LYS A 29 5.48 -3.38 -11.46
C LYS A 29 6.05 -4.73 -11.05
N GLN A 30 7.28 -4.99 -11.46
CA GLN A 30 8.12 -5.96 -10.78
C GLN A 30 8.57 -5.26 -9.50
N ASP A 31 8.04 -5.69 -8.34
CA ASP A 31 8.44 -5.18 -7.03
C ASP A 31 9.95 -5.39 -6.85
N SER A 32 10.75 -4.37 -7.14
CA SER A 32 12.16 -4.29 -6.79
C SER A 32 12.31 -4.01 -5.29
N ASN A 33 11.74 -4.89 -4.45
CA ASN A 33 11.75 -4.82 -2.99
C ASN A 33 12.45 -6.02 -2.35
N ALA A 34 13.41 -6.64 -3.05
CA ALA A 34 14.14 -7.79 -2.51
C ALA A 34 15.15 -7.44 -1.38
N GLY A 35 15.13 -6.22 -0.82
CA GLY A 35 16.03 -5.82 0.26
C GLY A 35 15.54 -4.70 1.18
N LYS A 36 14.37 -4.12 0.95
CA LYS A 36 13.82 -3.03 1.79
C LYS A 36 12.57 -3.53 2.52
N LYS A 37 12.68 -3.73 3.84
CA LYS A 37 11.51 -4.08 4.66
C LYS A 37 10.58 -2.87 4.75
N GLN A 38 9.42 -2.95 4.10
CA GLN A 38 8.35 -1.97 4.27
C GLN A 38 7.83 -2.06 5.71
N ARG A 39 7.60 -0.91 6.37
CA ARG A 39 6.94 -0.90 7.67
C ARG A 39 5.48 -1.31 7.50
N SER A 40 5.18 -2.52 7.96
CA SER A 40 3.83 -3.01 8.16
C SER A 40 3.78 -3.81 9.45
N VAL A 41 2.58 -3.88 10.00
CA VAL A 41 2.27 -4.71 11.15
C VAL A 41 2.67 -6.17 10.90
N ALA A 42 3.32 -6.81 11.88
CA ALA A 42 3.98 -8.11 11.71
C ALA A 42 3.05 -9.22 11.20
N TYR A 43 1.76 -9.21 11.57
CA TYR A 43 0.80 -10.23 11.11
C TYR A 43 0.21 -9.95 9.70
N ILE A 44 0.49 -8.77 9.12
CA ILE A 44 0.04 -8.37 7.78
C ILE A 44 1.14 -8.54 6.73
N ASP A 45 2.38 -8.79 7.15
CA ASP A 45 3.52 -8.96 6.24
C ASP A 45 3.43 -10.23 5.38
N SER A 46 2.48 -11.14 5.69
CA SER A 46 2.14 -12.24 4.79
C SER A 46 1.44 -11.70 3.53
N LYS A 47 1.89 -12.10 2.34
CA LYS A 47 1.20 -11.79 1.07
C LYS A 47 -0.30 -12.18 1.10
N ALA A 48 -0.65 -13.18 1.91
CA ALA A 48 -2.03 -13.61 2.12
C ALA A 48 -2.90 -12.51 2.75
N SER A 49 -2.42 -11.83 3.79
CA SER A 49 -3.18 -10.79 4.50
C SER A 49 -3.53 -9.59 3.61
N GLN A 50 -2.65 -9.23 2.65
CA GLN A 50 -2.94 -8.18 1.65
C GLN A 50 -3.97 -8.63 0.61
N SER A 51 -3.89 -9.88 0.15
CA SER A 51 -4.89 -10.44 -0.77
C SER A 51 -6.26 -10.70 -0.13
N GLN A 52 -6.32 -10.77 1.20
CA GLN A 52 -7.53 -10.99 1.98
C GLN A 52 -8.22 -9.69 2.44
N ALA A 53 -7.58 -8.52 2.24
CA ALA A 53 -8.21 -7.25 2.55
C ALA A 53 -9.37 -6.98 1.59
N LYS A 54 -10.56 -6.72 2.15
CA LYS A 54 -11.74 -6.40 1.37
C LYS A 54 -11.56 -5.02 0.73
N PRO A 55 -11.78 -4.86 -0.59
CA PRO A 55 -11.75 -3.55 -1.21
C PRO A 55 -12.91 -2.70 -0.69
N SER A 56 -12.61 -1.51 -0.17
CA SER A 56 -13.61 -0.59 0.39
C SER A 56 -14.41 0.16 -0.68
N GLY A 57 -13.96 0.13 -1.94
CA GLY A 57 -14.57 0.89 -3.02
C GLY A 57 -14.49 2.40 -2.76
N ALA A 58 -15.63 3.08 -2.88
CA ALA A 58 -15.75 4.51 -2.60
C ALA A 58 -16.24 4.82 -1.17
N LYS A 59 -16.40 3.81 -0.31
CA LYS A 59 -16.91 3.98 1.06
C LYS A 59 -15.84 4.51 1.98
N THR A 60 -16.22 5.40 2.90
CA THR A 60 -15.36 5.84 4.01
C THR A 60 -15.27 4.76 5.09
N MET A 61 -14.31 4.92 6.00
CA MET A 61 -14.18 4.03 7.17
C MET A 61 -15.49 4.01 7.98
N ASP A 62 -16.04 5.17 8.32
CA ASP A 62 -17.31 5.26 9.07
C ASP A 62 -18.49 4.58 8.36
N GLN A 63 -18.57 4.69 7.03
CA GLN A 63 -19.63 4.03 6.25
C GLN A 63 -19.52 2.50 6.32
N ILE A 64 -18.30 1.97 6.23
CA ILE A 64 -18.05 0.52 6.37
C ILE A 64 -18.36 0.06 7.79
N SER A 65 -17.92 0.80 8.82
CA SER A 65 -18.24 0.46 10.21
C SER A 65 -19.74 0.47 10.49
N ALA A 66 -20.47 1.44 9.95
CA ALA A 66 -21.93 1.51 10.09
C ALA A 66 -22.64 0.36 9.35
N GLU A 67 -22.17 -0.02 8.17
CA GLU A 67 -22.76 -1.11 7.37
C GLU A 67 -22.47 -2.49 7.97
N GLU A 68 -21.26 -2.71 8.48
CA GLU A 68 -20.89 -3.97 9.12
C GLU A 68 -21.43 -4.07 10.55
N GLY A 69 -21.85 -2.95 11.15
CA GLY A 69 -22.37 -2.91 12.53
C GLY A 69 -21.32 -3.25 13.58
N ILE A 70 -20.04 -3.11 13.24
CA ILE A 70 -18.90 -3.42 14.10
C ILE A 70 -18.52 -2.17 14.90
N SER A 71 -18.37 -2.33 16.22
CA SER A 71 -17.95 -1.24 17.12
C SER A 71 -16.44 -1.14 17.31
N ALA A 72 -15.68 -2.08 16.73
CA ALA A 72 -14.23 -2.06 16.75
C ALA A 72 -13.70 -0.88 15.93
N GLU A 73 -12.63 -0.25 16.40
CA GLU A 73 -11.97 0.82 15.67
C GLU A 73 -11.38 0.31 14.35
N GLN A 74 -11.40 1.17 13.32
CA GLN A 74 -10.63 0.92 12.11
C GLN A 74 -9.24 1.53 12.21
N ILE A 75 -8.23 0.68 12.27
CA ILE A 75 -6.84 1.06 12.57
C ILE A 75 -6.00 0.84 11.33
N VAL A 76 -5.29 1.85 10.84
CA VAL A 76 -4.35 1.72 9.72
C VAL A 76 -3.14 0.90 10.15
N VAL A 77 -2.85 -0.16 9.39
CA VAL A 77 -1.86 -1.19 9.74
C VAL A 77 -0.83 -1.42 8.63
N LYS A 78 -1.06 -0.86 7.43
CA LYS A 78 -0.11 -0.81 6.31
C LYS A 78 -0.43 0.39 5.40
N ILE A 79 0.61 1.04 4.88
CA ILE A 79 0.50 2.15 3.92
C ILE A 79 1.34 1.82 2.69
N THR A 80 0.81 2.12 1.50
CA THR A 80 1.41 1.84 0.19
C THR A 80 1.24 3.03 -0.74
N ASP A 81 1.88 2.97 -1.91
CA ASP A 81 1.69 3.99 -2.96
C ASP A 81 0.25 4.09 -3.47
N GLN A 82 -0.51 2.99 -3.43
CA GLN A 82 -1.87 2.93 -3.97
C GLN A 82 -2.93 3.32 -2.94
N GLY A 83 -2.61 3.23 -1.66
CA GLY A 83 -3.62 3.16 -0.63
C GLY A 83 -3.10 2.66 0.70
N TYR A 84 -4.02 2.34 1.60
CA TYR A 84 -3.71 1.85 2.94
C TYR A 84 -4.65 0.71 3.33
N VAL A 85 -4.17 -0.13 4.25
CA VAL A 85 -4.94 -1.24 4.83
C VAL A 85 -5.30 -0.88 6.26
N THR A 86 -6.55 -1.10 6.64
CA THR A 86 -7.01 -1.02 8.03
C THR A 86 -7.33 -2.40 8.58
N SER A 87 -7.08 -2.61 9.86
CA SER A 87 -7.72 -3.66 10.67
C SER A 87 -9.05 -3.13 11.15
N HIS A 88 -10.12 -3.88 10.96
CA HIS A 88 -11.46 -3.58 11.47
C HIS A 88 -11.93 -4.77 12.29
N GLY A 89 -11.43 -4.85 13.52
CA GLY A 89 -11.55 -6.07 14.30
C GLY A 89 -10.77 -7.23 13.69
N ASP A 90 -11.45 -8.31 13.32
CA ASP A 90 -10.87 -9.60 12.92
C ASP A 90 -10.47 -9.70 11.45
N HIS A 91 -10.73 -8.67 10.65
CA HIS A 91 -10.45 -8.65 9.22
C HIS A 91 -9.92 -7.30 8.76
N PHE A 92 -9.60 -7.22 7.46
CA PHE A 92 -8.95 -6.06 6.86
C PHE A 92 -9.77 -5.42 5.76
N HIS A 93 -9.59 -4.12 5.61
CA HIS A 93 -10.09 -3.34 4.49
C HIS A 93 -8.95 -2.62 3.77
N PHE A 94 -9.05 -2.55 2.45
CA PHE A 94 -8.14 -1.77 1.62
C PHE A 94 -8.84 -0.53 1.07
N TYR A 95 -8.23 0.62 1.29
CA TYR A 95 -8.69 1.92 0.82
C TYR A 95 -7.69 2.49 -0.18
N ASN A 96 -8.19 3.00 -1.31
CA ASN A 96 -7.36 3.72 -2.28
C ASN A 96 -7.08 5.14 -1.80
N GLY A 97 -5.89 5.64 -2.12
CA GLY A 97 -5.53 7.04 -1.88
C GLY A 97 -4.87 7.30 -0.53
N LYS A 98 -5.03 8.52 -0.03
CA LYS A 98 -4.33 9.01 1.17
C LYS A 98 -5.04 8.56 2.45
N VAL A 99 -4.25 8.31 3.50
CA VAL A 99 -4.76 8.09 4.86
C VAL A 99 -5.51 9.36 5.32
N PRO A 100 -6.72 9.24 5.89
CA PRO A 100 -7.48 10.37 6.43
C PRO A 100 -6.72 11.11 7.54
N TYR A 101 -6.97 12.40 7.67
CA TYR A 101 -6.27 13.29 8.62
C TYR A 101 -6.43 12.86 10.08
N ASP A 102 -7.58 12.31 10.42
CA ASP A 102 -8.00 11.86 11.75
C ASP A 102 -7.93 10.35 11.94
N ALA A 103 -7.35 9.60 10.99
CA ALA A 103 -7.26 8.16 11.07
C ALA A 103 -6.47 7.67 12.30
N ILE A 104 -6.90 6.55 12.86
CA ILE A 104 -6.17 5.82 13.89
C ILE A 104 -5.13 4.92 13.20
N VAL A 105 -3.89 4.90 13.69
CA VAL A 105 -2.78 4.16 13.07
C VAL A 105 -2.08 3.26 14.08
N SER A 106 -1.52 2.16 13.61
CA SER A 106 -0.74 1.25 14.43
C SER A 106 0.62 1.84 14.82
N GLU A 107 1.04 1.58 16.05
CA GLU A 107 2.39 1.93 16.52
C GLU A 107 3.51 1.26 15.70
N GLU A 108 3.23 0.16 15.00
CA GLU A 108 4.22 -0.53 14.17
C GLU A 108 4.58 0.24 12.90
N LEU A 109 3.77 1.24 12.53
CA LEU A 109 4.06 2.11 11.40
C LEU A 109 4.97 3.27 11.79
N LEU A 110 5.27 3.47 13.08
CA LEU A 110 5.99 4.65 13.52
C LEU A 110 7.43 4.69 13.01
N MET A 111 7.88 5.90 12.71
CA MET A 111 9.31 6.19 12.54
C MET A 111 9.97 6.19 13.91
N THR A 112 10.81 5.19 14.15
CA THR A 112 11.48 4.96 15.44
C THR A 112 12.99 5.23 15.39
N ASP A 113 13.53 5.65 14.24
CA ASP A 113 14.94 6.02 14.14
C ASP A 113 15.20 7.31 14.95
N PRO A 114 15.99 7.27 16.02
CA PRO A 114 16.25 8.43 16.86
C PRO A 114 17.04 9.53 16.13
N ASN A 115 17.66 9.24 14.98
CA ASN A 115 18.43 10.21 14.21
C ASN A 115 17.60 10.86 13.09
N TYR A 116 16.39 10.35 12.83
CA TYR A 116 15.54 10.91 11.80
C TYR A 116 15.00 12.27 12.23
N GLN A 117 15.16 13.26 11.37
CA GLN A 117 14.55 14.58 11.50
C GLN A 117 13.53 14.74 10.38
N LEU A 118 12.34 15.24 10.73
CA LEU A 118 11.26 15.42 9.76
C LEU A 118 11.73 16.33 8.62
N THR A 119 11.81 15.76 7.42
CA THR A 119 12.20 16.49 6.22
C THR A 119 10.96 16.74 5.37
N PRO A 120 10.69 17.98 4.92
CA PRO A 120 9.49 18.30 4.13
C PRO A 120 9.35 17.47 2.84
N SER A 121 10.45 17.04 2.23
CA SER A 121 10.44 16.18 1.03
C SER A 121 9.88 14.79 1.28
N ASP A 122 9.95 14.32 2.53
CA ASP A 122 9.53 12.96 2.88
C ASP A 122 8.04 12.91 3.21
N VAL A 123 7.41 14.07 3.44
CA VAL A 123 6.00 14.19 3.83
C VAL A 123 5.08 13.89 2.64
N ILE A 124 4.28 12.85 2.77
CA ILE A 124 3.26 12.45 1.79
C ILE A 124 1.90 13.08 2.13
N SER A 125 1.58 13.14 3.41
CA SER A 125 0.37 13.77 3.95
C SER A 125 0.51 14.06 5.44
N GLU A 126 -0.23 15.06 5.90
CA GLU A 126 -0.36 15.40 7.31
C GLU A 126 -1.54 14.67 7.94
N MET A 127 -1.43 14.41 9.24
CA MET A 127 -2.47 13.93 10.14
C MET A 127 -2.55 14.87 11.35
N SER A 128 -3.57 14.68 12.20
CA SER A 128 -3.85 15.58 13.32
C SER A 128 -2.66 15.87 14.24
N GLU A 129 -1.81 14.87 14.51
CA GLU A 129 -0.64 15.00 15.39
C GLU A 129 0.58 14.22 14.85
N ALA A 130 0.57 13.94 13.55
CA ALA A 130 1.59 13.13 12.89
C ALA A 130 1.67 13.49 11.40
N ALA A 131 2.68 12.95 10.72
CA ALA A 131 2.79 12.99 9.27
C ALA A 131 3.02 11.57 8.74
N ILE A 132 2.37 11.25 7.63
CA ILE A 132 2.76 10.08 6.82
C ILE A 132 3.98 10.50 6.01
N ILE A 133 5.07 9.78 6.20
CA ILE A 133 6.33 10.02 5.51
C ILE A 133 6.71 8.82 4.66
N LYS A 134 7.50 9.04 3.61
CA LYS A 134 8.13 8.01 2.79
C LYS A 134 9.63 8.24 2.77
N VAL A 135 10.36 7.34 3.45
CA VAL A 135 11.83 7.38 3.56
C VAL A 135 12.38 6.10 2.95
N ASP A 136 13.30 6.24 1.99
CA ASP A 136 13.91 5.12 1.27
C ASP A 136 12.90 4.12 0.67
N ASP A 137 11.80 4.61 0.10
CA ASP A 137 10.68 3.80 -0.42
C ASP A 137 9.83 3.07 0.63
N SER A 138 10.12 3.22 1.93
CA SER A 138 9.26 2.73 3.00
C SER A 138 8.39 3.85 3.55
N TYR A 139 7.08 3.59 3.62
CA TYR A 139 6.17 4.42 4.37
C TYR A 139 6.41 4.29 5.89
N ALA A 140 6.19 5.36 6.62
CA ALA A 140 6.19 5.41 8.08
C ALA A 140 5.28 6.55 8.57
N VAL A 141 4.99 6.55 9.87
CA VAL A 141 4.28 7.62 10.57
C VAL A 141 5.28 8.35 11.47
N TYR A 142 5.52 9.63 11.20
CA TYR A 142 6.28 10.48 12.11
C TYR A 142 5.33 11.18 13.08
N VAL A 143 5.49 10.93 14.38
CA VAL A 143 4.67 11.57 15.42
C VAL A 143 5.32 12.89 15.82
N PHE A 144 4.54 13.96 15.90
CA PHE A 144 5.07 15.27 16.29
C PHE A 144 5.50 15.28 17.77
N PRO A 145 6.52 16.08 18.15
CA PRO A 145 7.06 16.08 19.52
C PRO A 145 6.01 16.30 20.63
N ASP A 146 5.03 17.18 20.39
CA ASP A 146 3.99 17.53 21.37
C ASP A 146 2.69 16.71 21.21
N SER A 147 2.74 15.59 20.49
CA SER A 147 1.57 14.74 20.25
C SER A 147 1.07 14.08 21.54
N SER A 148 -0.25 14.08 21.71
CA SER A 148 -0.95 13.28 22.73
C SER A 148 -1.00 11.79 22.39
N ARG A 149 -0.67 11.42 21.15
CA ARG A 149 -0.72 10.06 20.58
C ARG A 149 -2.11 9.43 20.62
N LYS A 150 -3.17 10.24 20.72
CA LYS A 150 -4.57 9.77 20.80
C LYS A 150 -5.02 8.90 19.62
N ASN A 151 -4.41 9.08 18.45
CA ASN A 151 -4.71 8.34 17.22
C ASN A 151 -3.69 7.23 16.95
N ILE A 152 -2.87 6.87 17.92
CA ILE A 152 -1.95 5.73 17.84
C ILE A 152 -2.54 4.59 18.65
N ARG A 153 -2.51 3.37 18.11
CA ARG A 153 -2.85 2.15 18.85
C ARG A 153 -1.65 1.23 18.95
N THR A 154 -1.41 0.77 20.17
CA THR A 154 -0.45 -0.28 20.48
C THR A 154 -0.90 -1.62 19.93
N LYS A 155 0.02 -2.57 19.83
CA LYS A 155 -0.29 -3.96 19.47
C LYS A 155 -1.39 -4.55 20.34
N ASP A 156 -1.33 -4.28 21.64
CA ASP A 156 -2.27 -4.84 22.61
C ASP A 156 -3.67 -4.22 22.45
N GLU A 157 -3.76 -2.91 22.21
CA GLU A 157 -5.03 -2.26 21.89
C GLU A 157 -5.63 -2.79 20.59
N ILE A 158 -4.82 -2.97 19.54
CA ILE A 158 -5.26 -3.56 18.28
C ILE A 158 -5.80 -4.98 18.53
N ALA A 159 -5.12 -5.80 19.34
CA ALA A 159 -5.59 -7.13 19.70
C ALA A 159 -6.92 -7.11 20.48
N GLN A 160 -7.15 -6.08 21.30
CA GLN A 160 -8.44 -5.88 21.97
C GLN A 160 -9.55 -5.52 20.97
N GLU A 161 -9.27 -4.68 19.97
CA GLU A 161 -10.21 -4.37 18.89
C GLU A 161 -10.56 -5.61 18.07
N VAL A 162 -9.57 -6.47 17.75
CA VAL A 162 -9.80 -7.78 17.11
C VAL A 162 -10.77 -8.64 17.93
N ALA A 163 -10.63 -8.64 19.26
CA ALA A 163 -11.51 -9.39 20.14
C ALA A 163 -12.95 -8.81 20.23
N LYS A 164 -13.16 -7.53 19.91
CA LYS A 164 -14.51 -6.91 19.93
C LYS A 164 -15.38 -7.33 18.74
N ALA A 165 -14.80 -7.52 17.56
CA ALA A 165 -15.55 -7.96 16.38
C ALA A 165 -16.04 -9.42 16.47
N ASN A 166 -15.46 -10.20 17.39
CA ASN A 166 -15.81 -11.60 17.63
C ASN A 166 -16.90 -11.79 18.71
N LYS A 167 -17.54 -10.71 19.18
CA LYS A 167 -18.60 -10.74 20.21
C LYS A 167 -19.94 -10.30 19.62
#